data_AF-A0AAC9V6Y6-F1
#
_entry.id   AF-A0AAC9V6Y6-F1
#
_cell.length_a   1.000
_cell.length_b   1.000
_cell.length_c   1.000
_cell.angle_alpha   90.00
_cell.angle_beta   90.00
_cell.angle_gamma   90.00
#
_symmetry.space_group_name_H-M   'P 1'
#
loop_
_entity.id
_entity.type
_entity.pdbx_description
1 polymer ?
#
loop_
_entity_poly.entity_id
_entity_poly.type
_entity_poly.pdbx_seq_one_letter_code
_entity_poly.pdbx_strand_id
1 'polypeptide(L)'
;MPASPNKPCSKPGCPALTTGRFCQSHTKQDDRQRGTAAQRGYDSKWRKARVGFLIKHPLCVTCTAEGAVGAATVVDHIVPHQGDKVLFWDRNNWQGLCKLHHDRKTAQEDGGFGNGKSM
;
A
#
# COMPACT_ATOMS: atom_id res chain seq x y z
N MET A 1 -14.01 2.10 22.62
CA MET A 1 -14.17 3.14 21.59
C MET A 1 -15.56 2.97 20.99
N PRO A 2 -16.44 4.00 21.00
CA PRO A 2 -17.74 3.90 20.34
C PRO A 2 -17.57 3.77 18.81
N ALA A 3 -18.50 3.09 18.15
CA ALA A 3 -18.50 2.97 16.70
C ALA A 3 -18.70 4.35 16.06
N SER A 4 -17.95 4.64 15.00
CA SER A 4 -18.12 5.89 14.25
C SER A 4 -19.50 5.93 13.58
N PRO A 5 -20.17 7.10 13.55
CA PRO A 5 -21.44 7.23 12.85
C PRO A 5 -21.26 6.97 11.35
N ASN A 6 -22.31 6.45 10.72
CA ASN A 6 -22.31 6.22 9.27
C ASN A 6 -22.19 7.56 8.52
N LYS A 7 -21.42 7.57 7.43
CA LYS A 7 -21.19 8.73 6.57
C LYS A 7 -21.68 8.48 5.14
N PRO A 8 -21.95 9.51 4.34
CA PRO A 8 -22.33 9.36 2.95
C PRO A 8 -21.25 8.62 2.14
N CYS A 9 -21.69 7.78 1.20
CA CYS A 9 -20.83 7.15 0.22
C CYS A 9 -20.08 8.21 -0.61
N SER A 10 -18.77 8.03 -0.84
CA SER A 10 -17.95 8.98 -1.61
C SER A 10 -18.20 8.95 -3.13
N LYS A 11 -19.06 8.06 -3.63
CA LYS A 11 -19.43 8.04 -5.07
C LYS A 11 -20.38 9.21 -5.34
N PRO A 12 -20.07 10.10 -6.31
CA PRO A 12 -20.96 11.21 -6.66
C PRO A 12 -22.38 10.73 -6.96
N GLY A 13 -23.37 11.36 -6.32
CA GLY A 13 -24.79 11.05 -6.49
C GLY A 13 -25.30 9.79 -5.78
N CYS A 14 -24.48 9.09 -4.99
CA CYS A 14 -24.93 7.92 -4.25
C CYS A 14 -25.50 8.31 -2.87
N PRO A 15 -26.78 8.04 -2.57
CA PRO A 15 -27.38 8.42 -1.29
C PRO A 15 -27.09 7.44 -0.13
N ALA A 16 -26.35 6.36 -0.38
CA ALA A 16 -26.12 5.31 0.61
C ALA A 16 -25.20 5.77 1.74
N LEU A 17 -25.54 5.40 2.98
CA LEU A 17 -24.68 5.56 4.14
C LEU A 17 -23.75 4.35 4.32
N THR A 18 -22.52 4.58 4.74
CA THR A 18 -21.48 3.56 4.91
C THR A 18 -20.57 3.88 6.09
N THR A 19 -19.93 2.86 6.65
CA THR A 19 -18.85 3.01 7.64
C THR A 19 -17.49 3.23 6.95
N GLY A 20 -17.37 2.87 5.67
CA GLY A 20 -16.15 2.99 4.86
C GLY A 20 -16.14 4.20 3.93
N ARG A 21 -15.28 4.18 2.90
CA ARG A 21 -15.27 5.21 1.84
C ARG A 21 -16.47 5.07 0.89
N PHE A 22 -16.81 3.84 0.54
CA PHE A 22 -17.88 3.50 -0.39
C PHE A 22 -18.90 2.56 0.27
N CYS A 23 -20.13 2.53 -0.26
CA CYS A 23 -21.12 1.50 0.10
C CYS A 23 -20.73 0.15 -0.55
N GLN A 24 -21.29 -0.97 -0.08
CA GLN A 24 -20.91 -2.31 -0.56
C GLN A 24 -20.93 -2.44 -2.09
N SER A 25 -21.92 -1.87 -2.77
CA SER A 25 -22.01 -1.91 -4.23
C SER A 25 -20.84 -1.21 -4.91
N HIS A 26 -20.43 -0.05 -4.39
CA HIS A 26 -19.31 0.71 -4.95
C HIS A 26 -17.96 0.15 -4.53
N THR A 27 -17.83 -0.46 -3.35
CA THR A 27 -16.64 -1.23 -2.96
C THR A 27 -16.42 -2.38 -3.93
N LYS A 28 -17.45 -3.17 -4.25
CA LYS A 28 -17.36 -4.26 -5.23
C LYS A 28 -16.97 -3.78 -6.62
N GLN A 29 -17.46 -2.62 -7.05
CA GLN A 29 -17.09 -2.03 -8.33
C GLN A 29 -15.62 -1.57 -8.33
N ASP A 30 -15.16 -0.91 -7.27
CA ASP A 30 -13.77 -0.47 -7.10
C ASP A 30 -12.81 -1.67 -7.07
N ASP A 31 -13.12 -2.70 -6.28
CA ASP A 31 -12.34 -3.94 -6.21
C ASP A 31 -12.26 -4.63 -7.58
N ARG A 32 -13.38 -4.66 -8.33
CA ARG A 32 -13.43 -5.22 -9.68
C ARG A 32 -12.55 -4.42 -10.65
N GLN A 33 -12.52 -3.10 -10.54
CA GLN A 33 -11.65 -2.23 -11.37
C GLN A 33 -10.18 -2.40 -10.99
N ARG A 34 -9.87 -2.52 -9.70
CA ARG A 34 -8.51 -2.73 -9.18
C ARG A 34 -7.93 -4.08 -9.58
N GLY A 35 -8.78 -5.09 -9.71
CA GLY A 35 -8.39 -6.45 -10.05
C GLY A 35 -7.70 -7.19 -8.89
N THR A 36 -7.39 -8.46 -9.13
CA THR A 36 -6.79 -9.35 -8.12
C THR A 36 -5.33 -8.97 -7.83
N ALA A 37 -4.81 -9.37 -6.66
CA ALA A 37 -3.40 -9.16 -6.31
C ALA A 37 -2.43 -9.76 -7.35
N ALA A 38 -2.76 -10.94 -7.88
CA ALA A 38 -1.99 -11.59 -8.94
C ALA A 38 -2.01 -10.76 -10.24
N GLN A 39 -3.18 -10.27 -10.67
CA GLN A 39 -3.28 -9.36 -11.82
C GLN A 39 -2.48 -8.08 -11.61
N ARG A 40 -2.35 -7.60 -10.37
CA ARG A 40 -1.51 -6.45 -10.01
C ARG A 40 -0.01 -6.77 -9.92
N GLY A 41 0.39 -8.03 -9.98
CA GLY A 41 1.79 -8.48 -10.06
C GLY A 41 2.29 -9.17 -8.79
N TYR A 42 1.47 -9.23 -7.73
CA TYR A 42 1.79 -9.87 -6.46
C TYR A 42 1.50 -11.38 -6.51
N ASP A 43 2.03 -12.06 -7.52
CA ASP A 43 1.84 -13.48 -7.78
C ASP A 43 2.92 -14.38 -7.10
N SER A 44 3.00 -15.65 -7.50
CA SER A 44 4.03 -16.58 -7.00
C SER A 44 5.46 -16.19 -7.43
N LYS A 45 5.62 -15.57 -8.60
CA LYS A 45 6.91 -15.07 -9.09
C LYS A 45 7.39 -13.92 -8.21
N TRP A 46 6.50 -13.00 -7.85
CA TRP A 46 6.81 -11.92 -6.90
C TRP A 46 7.23 -12.47 -5.55
N ARG A 47 6.49 -13.45 -4.99
CA ARG A 47 6.84 -14.08 -3.71
C ARG A 47 8.26 -14.65 -3.71
N LYS A 48 8.67 -15.33 -4.79
CA LYS A 48 10.04 -15.85 -4.94
C LYS A 48 11.08 -14.73 -5.06
N ALA A 49 10.83 -13.74 -5.91
CA ALA A 49 11.75 -12.63 -6.13
C ALA A 49 11.97 -11.79 -4.87
N ARG A 50 10.89 -11.53 -4.11
CA ARG A 50 10.92 -10.85 -2.81
C ARG A 50 11.86 -11.54 -1.83
N VAL A 51 11.78 -12.86 -1.68
CA VAL A 51 12.66 -13.61 -0.77
C VAL A 51 14.11 -13.45 -1.17
N GLY A 52 14.42 -13.64 -2.46
CA GLY A 52 15.79 -13.47 -2.96
C GLY A 52 16.34 -12.05 -2.79
N PHE A 53 15.48 -11.04 -2.92
CA PHE A 53 15.87 -9.65 -2.65
C PHE A 53 16.16 -9.42 -1.16
N LEU A 54 15.28 -9.86 -0.25
CA LEU A 54 15.48 -9.67 1.19
C LEU A 54 16.72 -10.39 1.73
N ILE A 55 17.12 -11.52 1.14
CA ILE A 55 18.38 -12.20 1.49
C ILE A 55 19.59 -11.32 1.14
N LYS A 56 19.55 -10.64 -0.01
CA LYS A 56 20.63 -9.75 -0.48
C LYS A 56 20.61 -8.37 0.17
N HIS A 57 19.43 -7.93 0.59
CA HIS A 57 19.17 -6.64 1.22
C HIS A 57 18.51 -6.85 2.58
N PRO A 58 19.25 -7.39 3.58
CA PRO A 58 18.67 -7.81 4.86
C PRO A 58 18.36 -6.65 5.80
N LEU A 59 18.84 -5.44 5.50
CA LEU A 59 18.68 -4.26 6.34
C LEU A 59 17.67 -3.28 5.75
N CYS A 60 16.91 -2.65 6.64
CA CYS A 60 16.02 -1.54 6.33
C CYS A 60 16.83 -0.33 5.89
N VAL A 61 16.57 0.18 4.69
CA VAL A 61 17.30 1.32 4.13
C VAL A 61 17.11 2.59 4.97
N THR A 62 15.91 2.81 5.51
CA THR A 62 15.61 3.97 6.36
C THR A 62 16.30 3.87 7.72
N CYS A 63 16.26 2.71 8.38
CA CYS A 63 17.01 2.52 9.64
C CYS A 63 18.49 2.78 9.43
N THR A 64 19.06 2.27 8.34
CA THR A 64 20.48 2.46 8.01
C THR A 64 20.81 3.95 7.82
N ALA A 65 19.95 4.70 7.12
CA ALA A 65 20.11 6.14 6.95
C ALA A 65 19.99 6.94 8.27
N GLU A 66 19.22 6.43 9.24
CA GLU A 66 19.10 6.99 10.59
C GLU A 66 20.23 6.56 11.54
N GLY A 67 21.22 5.78 11.07
CA GLY A 67 22.30 5.24 11.90
C GLY A 67 21.87 4.10 12.83
N ALA A 68 20.72 3.49 12.57
CA ALA A 68 20.17 2.37 13.32
C ALA A 68 20.23 1.05 12.52
N VAL A 69 20.23 -0.08 13.22
CA VAL A 69 20.13 -1.40 12.60
C VAL A 69 18.70 -1.92 12.73
N GLY A 70 18.04 -2.13 11.60
CA GLY A 70 16.71 -2.74 11.53
C GLY A 70 16.63 -3.75 10.41
N ALA A 71 16.07 -4.93 10.67
CA ALA A 71 15.88 -5.95 9.64
C ALA A 71 14.83 -5.52 8.61
N ALA A 72 15.14 -5.68 7.32
CA ALA A 72 14.17 -5.57 6.26
C ALA A 72 13.26 -6.81 6.27
N THR A 73 11.95 -6.58 6.42
CA THR A 73 10.94 -7.66 6.42
C THR A 73 9.97 -7.52 5.25
N VAL A 74 9.98 -6.39 4.57
CA VAL A 74 9.14 -6.12 3.40
C VAL A 74 9.97 -5.51 2.29
N VAL A 75 9.57 -5.81 1.05
CA VAL A 75 10.11 -5.15 -0.15
C VAL A 75 9.05 -4.16 -0.59
N ASP A 76 9.47 -2.92 -0.71
CA ASP A 76 8.64 -1.79 -1.06
C ASP A 76 9.13 -1.19 -2.38
N HIS A 77 8.20 -0.60 -3.15
CA HIS A 77 8.53 0.12 -4.37
C HIS A 77 8.86 1.58 -4.03
N ILE A 78 10.06 2.07 -4.35
CA ILE A 78 10.49 3.44 -4.07
C ILE A 78 9.50 4.43 -4.70
N VAL A 79 9.24 4.26 -6.00
CA VAL A 79 8.19 4.94 -6.75
C VAL A 79 6.99 4.00 -6.89
N PRO A 80 5.78 4.40 -6.45
CA PRO A 80 4.57 3.60 -6.62
C PRO A 80 4.34 3.24 -8.08
N HIS A 81 4.19 1.95 -8.37
CA HIS A 81 4.11 1.48 -9.76
C HIS A 81 2.77 1.80 -10.45
N GLN A 82 1.70 2.12 -9.71
CA GLN A 82 0.37 2.50 -10.23
C GLN A 82 -0.20 1.59 -11.35
N GLY A 83 0.20 0.31 -11.37
CA GLY A 83 -0.20 -0.65 -12.40
C GLY A 83 0.83 -0.89 -13.53
N ASP A 84 1.85 -0.04 -13.65
CA ASP A 84 2.98 -0.24 -14.56
C ASP A 84 3.78 -1.49 -14.18
N LYS A 85 3.86 -2.45 -15.11
CA LYS A 85 4.55 -3.73 -14.91
C LYS A 85 6.07 -3.62 -15.06
N VAL A 86 6.55 -2.70 -15.89
CA VAL A 86 7.99 -2.48 -16.07
C VAL A 86 8.54 -1.90 -14.78
N LEU A 87 7.91 -0.85 -14.26
CA LEU A 87 8.29 -0.21 -13.01
C LEU A 87 8.09 -1.13 -11.79
N PHE A 88 7.10 -2.02 -11.82
CA PHE A 88 6.90 -3.04 -10.78
C PHE A 88 8.08 -4.02 -10.69
N TRP A 89 8.63 -4.43 -11.84
CA TRP A 89 9.71 -5.42 -11.93
C TRP A 89 11.11 -4.82 -11.95
N ASP A 90 11.22 -3.49 -12.01
CA ASP A 90 12.50 -2.80 -11.88
C ASP A 90 13.05 -2.96 -10.45
N ARG A 91 14.15 -3.69 -10.33
CA ARG A 91 14.80 -3.94 -9.04
C ARG A 91 15.48 -2.71 -8.47
N ASN A 92 15.82 -1.71 -9.29
CA ASN A 92 16.33 -0.43 -8.82
C ASN A 92 15.23 0.38 -8.14
N ASN A 93 13.96 0.08 -8.46
CA ASN A 93 12.81 0.64 -7.79
C ASN A 93 12.40 -0.14 -6.53
N TRP A 94 13.16 -1.17 -6.12
CA TRP A 94 12.87 -1.93 -4.90
C TRP A 94 13.73 -1.46 -3.73
N GLN A 95 13.15 -1.38 -2.54
CA GLN A 95 13.87 -1.12 -1.30
C GLN A 95 13.42 -2.08 -0.19
N GLY A 96 14.37 -2.46 0.67
CA GLY A 96 14.10 -3.25 1.88
C GLY A 96 13.69 -2.32 3.02
N LEU A 97 12.52 -2.55 3.62
CA LEU A 97 12.04 -1.79 4.78
C LEU A 97 11.68 -2.72 5.93
N CYS A 98 11.80 -2.21 7.15
CA CYS A 98 11.17 -2.82 8.31
C CYS A 98 9.66 -2.48 8.31
N LYS A 99 8.86 -3.22 9.07
CA LYS A 99 7.40 -3.01 9.12
C LYS A 99 7.02 -1.58 9.53
N LEU A 100 7.71 -1.03 10.53
CA LEU A 100 7.46 0.33 11.03
C LEU A 100 7.66 1.40 9.93
N HIS A 101 8.79 1.35 9.22
CA HIS A 101 9.10 2.33 8.19
C HIS A 101 8.23 2.16 6.94
N HIS A 102 7.91 0.92 6.57
CA HIS A 102 6.94 0.66 5.51
C HIS A 102 5.57 1.26 5.84
N ASP A 103 5.04 0.99 7.04
CA ASP A 103 3.71 1.49 7.42
C ASP A 103 3.67 3.02 7.51
N ARG A 104 4.75 3.63 8.00
CA ARG A 104 4.92 5.09 8.00
C ARG A 104 4.90 5.64 6.57
N LYS A 105 5.62 5.01 5.63
CA LYS A 105 5.63 5.40 4.22
C LYS A 105 4.23 5.28 3.60
N THR A 106 3.57 4.14 3.76
CA THR A 106 2.19 3.92 3.29
C THR A 106 1.24 4.98 3.84
N ALA A 107 1.33 5.31 5.12
CA ALA A 107 0.50 6.37 5.71
C ALA A 107 0.77 7.77 5.13
N GLN A 108 2.01 8.07 4.73
CA GLN A 108 2.34 9.35 4.09
C GLN A 108 1.86 9.41 2.63
N GLU A 109 1.97 8.30 1.90
CA GLU A 109 1.65 8.23 0.47
C GLU A 109 0.16 8.01 0.20
N ASP A 110 -0.49 7.09 0.92
CA ASP A 110 -1.90 6.75 0.75
C ASP A 110 -2.85 7.66 1.54
N GLY A 111 -2.32 8.62 2.31
CA GLY A 111 -3.11 9.53 3.15
C GLY A 111 -3.74 8.80 4.34
N GLY A 112 -2.91 8.47 5.32
CA GLY A 112 -3.30 7.80 6.56
C GLY A 112 -4.29 8.65 7.38
N PHE A 113 -5.40 8.02 7.75
CA PHE A 113 -6.36 8.43 8.78
C PHE A 113 -7.08 9.77 8.55
N GLY A 114 -8.11 9.76 7.69
CA GLY A 114 -9.33 10.56 7.94
C GLY A 114 -9.21 12.08 8.04
N ASN A 115 -8.05 12.68 7.77
CA ASN A 115 -7.92 14.13 7.69
C ASN A 115 -8.40 14.56 6.31
N GLY A 116 -9.67 14.97 6.26
CA GLY A 116 -10.17 15.80 5.17
C GLY A 116 -9.23 17.00 5.06
N LYS A 117 -8.56 17.11 3.92
CA LYS A 117 -7.83 18.31 3.53
C LYS A 117 -8.86 19.44 3.51
N SER A 118 -8.92 20.23 4.57
CA SER A 118 -9.66 21.49 4.56
C SER A 118 -8.81 22.49 3.78
N MET A 119 -9.38 22.92 2.65
CA MET A 119 -9.06 24.08 1.81
C MET A 119 -7.58 24.35 1.52
#